data_AF-A0A0K0JWN8-F1
#
_entry.id   AF-A0A0K0JWN8-F1
#
_cell.length_a   1.000
_cell.length_b   1.000
_cell.length_c   1.000
_cell.angle_alpha   90.00
_cell.angle_beta   90.00
_cell.angle_gamma   90.00
#
_symmetry.space_group_name_H-M   'P 1'
#
loop_
_entity.id
_entity.type
_entity.pdbx_description
1 polymer ?
#
loop_
_entity_poly.entity_id
_entity_poly.type
_entity_poly.pdbx_seq_one_letter_code
_entity_poly.pdbx_strand_id
1 'polypeptide(L)'
;MSSVYNLIVSQKTWSGDQLAIHLFAYKELLSLVKELDMSQIDEIMDVTSICLKKENELPSLDLLRVSAELLSLIEGKAGVFIGKKLIQKNWSINFRIVIRRLLQTPAIAQATPSTSKEAFPGQYLPVLFELSDELVSLIGSNWFESDPDFLLLLSAMSSIRLREVFHKQTSIKEAFVHGRLHCHFARCGEYDNILPDDRATLLCRTLRESAIYTCEYYHNSEENSDDWKKVIISTFQFLCIYIDFGGLVTLPSEYTKNLGEVLLRLAVSCCEISLVPLECLAKVICELPFLPSTTLDTITDALRQCNNKTNEEDVVRILDTLHVQLQGSVPRGKWCPAISLHRVAELLQQIKSGQEYAKQ
;
A
#
# COMPACT_ATOMS: atom_id res chain seq x y z
N MET A 1 -19.07 25.00 -4.30
CA MET A 1 -19.32 23.57 -4.00
C MET A 1 -20.76 23.18 -4.31
N SER A 2 -21.76 23.78 -3.64
CA SER A 2 -23.19 23.45 -3.84
C SER A 2 -23.66 23.50 -5.29
N SER A 3 -23.23 24.47 -6.09
CA SER A 3 -23.62 24.56 -7.51
C SER A 3 -23.16 23.37 -8.36
N VAL A 4 -21.90 22.94 -8.21
CA VAL A 4 -21.34 21.79 -8.95
C VAL A 4 -21.93 20.47 -8.44
N TYR A 5 -22.03 20.30 -7.12
CA TYR A 5 -22.72 19.15 -6.52
C TYR A 5 -24.16 19.04 -7.04
N ASN A 6 -24.95 20.11 -6.93
CA ASN A 6 -26.34 20.14 -7.40
C ASN A 6 -26.44 19.82 -8.89
N LEU A 7 -25.51 20.32 -9.71
CA LEU A 7 -25.48 20.01 -11.14
C LEU A 7 -25.25 18.51 -11.39
N ILE A 8 -24.32 17.87 -10.67
CA ILE A 8 -24.01 16.44 -10.80
C ILE A 8 -25.24 15.59 -10.43
N VAL A 9 -25.82 15.84 -9.26
CA VAL A 9 -26.88 14.97 -8.69
C VAL A 9 -28.27 15.24 -9.27
N SER A 10 -28.53 16.44 -9.82
CA SER A 10 -29.84 16.77 -10.41
C SER A 10 -30.05 16.18 -11.81
N GLN A 11 -28.97 15.80 -12.51
CA GLN A 11 -29.06 15.19 -13.83
C GLN A 11 -29.30 13.69 -13.74
N LYS A 12 -30.24 13.18 -14.53
CA LYS A 12 -30.59 11.75 -14.56
C LYS A 12 -29.64 10.90 -15.39
N THR A 13 -29.02 11.49 -16.41
CA THR A 13 -28.21 10.77 -17.41
C THR A 13 -26.96 11.56 -17.73
N TRP A 14 -25.83 10.88 -17.69
CA TRP A 14 -24.51 11.44 -17.99
C TRP A 14 -23.87 10.71 -19.17
N SER A 15 -23.15 11.46 -20.01
CA SER A 15 -22.04 10.88 -20.77
C SER A 15 -20.81 10.78 -19.85
N GLY A 16 -19.97 9.77 -20.05
CA GLY A 16 -18.81 9.54 -19.19
C GLY A 16 -17.87 10.75 -19.13
N ASP A 17 -17.56 11.33 -20.29
CA ASP A 17 -16.63 12.45 -20.41
C ASP A 17 -17.19 13.76 -19.81
N GLN A 18 -18.50 14.04 -19.99
CA GLN A 18 -19.10 15.21 -19.36
C GLN A 18 -19.11 15.07 -17.83
N LEU A 19 -19.45 13.90 -17.31
CA LEU A 19 -19.41 13.67 -15.86
C LEU A 19 -17.98 13.79 -15.34
N ALA A 20 -16.98 13.32 -16.08
CA ALA A 20 -15.56 13.45 -15.69
C ALA A 20 -15.16 14.92 -15.49
N ILE A 21 -15.57 15.82 -16.39
CA ILE A 21 -15.29 17.26 -16.28
C ILE A 21 -15.90 17.85 -14.99
N HIS A 22 -17.16 17.53 -14.70
CA HIS A 22 -17.82 18.05 -13.51
C HIS A 22 -17.30 17.41 -12.21
N LEU A 23 -16.95 16.13 -12.25
CA LEU A 23 -16.35 15.42 -11.12
C LEU A 23 -14.95 15.98 -10.82
N PHE A 24 -14.19 16.35 -11.85
CA PHE A 24 -12.91 17.05 -11.71
C PHE A 24 -13.12 18.41 -11.03
N ALA A 25 -14.07 19.21 -11.50
CA ALA A 25 -14.40 20.50 -10.87
C ALA A 25 -14.84 20.32 -9.41
N TYR A 26 -15.61 19.27 -9.09
CA TYR A 26 -16.00 18.96 -7.72
C TYR A 26 -14.78 18.60 -6.85
N LYS A 27 -13.89 17.72 -7.35
CA LYS A 27 -12.63 17.35 -6.68
C LYS A 27 -11.77 18.59 -6.37
N GLU A 28 -11.60 19.49 -7.34
CA GLU A 28 -10.85 20.74 -7.14
C GLU A 28 -11.51 21.66 -6.10
N LEU A 29 -12.85 21.73 -6.06
CA LEU A 29 -13.54 22.47 -5.00
C LEU A 29 -13.41 21.78 -3.63
N LEU A 30 -13.42 20.45 -3.61
CA LEU A 30 -13.24 19.65 -2.40
C LEU A 30 -11.82 19.80 -1.83
N SER A 31 -10.80 19.98 -2.68
CA SER A 31 -9.42 20.18 -2.23
C SER A 31 -9.26 21.47 -1.39
N LEU A 32 -10.08 22.50 -1.67
CA LEU A 32 -10.05 23.80 -1.00
C LEU A 32 -10.78 23.85 0.35
N VAL A 33 -11.67 22.91 0.66
CA VAL A 33 -12.41 22.91 1.93
C VAL A 33 -11.69 22.13 3.03
N LYS A 34 -11.94 22.44 4.29
CA LYS A 34 -11.37 21.69 5.43
C LYS A 34 -12.16 20.44 5.78
N GLU A 35 -13.48 20.51 5.70
CA GLU A 35 -14.38 19.45 6.14
C GLU A 35 -15.01 18.74 4.95
N LEU A 36 -15.20 17.42 5.09
CA LEU A 36 -15.86 16.59 4.10
C LEU A 36 -17.34 16.43 4.45
N ASP A 37 -18.23 16.72 3.49
CA ASP A 37 -19.63 16.30 3.57
C ASP A 37 -19.77 14.90 2.98
N MET A 38 -19.78 13.89 3.85
CA MET A 38 -19.89 12.49 3.43
C MET A 38 -21.22 12.15 2.76
N SER A 39 -22.29 12.92 3.02
CA SER A 39 -23.58 12.71 2.33
C SER A 39 -23.47 13.13 0.86
N GLN A 40 -22.86 14.29 0.60
CA GLN A 40 -22.62 14.76 -0.77
C GLN A 40 -21.68 13.82 -1.53
N ILE A 41 -20.62 13.36 -0.86
CA ILE A 41 -19.68 12.40 -1.44
C ILE A 41 -20.41 11.11 -1.83
N ASP A 42 -21.20 10.53 -0.91
CA ASP A 42 -21.96 9.31 -1.17
C ASP A 42 -22.86 9.45 -2.42
N GLU A 43 -23.61 10.56 -2.54
CA GLU A 43 -24.49 10.80 -3.68
C GLU A 43 -23.73 10.98 -5.00
N ILE A 44 -22.60 11.69 -4.98
CA ILE A 44 -21.74 11.85 -6.16
C ILE A 44 -21.16 10.51 -6.58
N MET A 45 -20.72 9.69 -5.63
CA MET A 45 -20.19 8.36 -5.91
C MET A 45 -21.26 7.43 -6.45
N ASP A 46 -22.51 7.53 -5.98
CA ASP A 46 -23.65 6.79 -6.54
C ASP A 46 -23.90 7.17 -8.01
N VAL A 47 -23.99 8.46 -8.34
CA VAL A 47 -24.14 8.94 -9.73
C VAL A 47 -22.98 8.45 -10.62
N THR A 48 -21.76 8.55 -10.12
CA THR A 48 -20.54 8.12 -10.82
C THR A 48 -20.57 6.62 -11.10
N SER A 49 -20.89 5.82 -10.09
CA SER A 49 -20.95 4.36 -10.22
C SER A 49 -22.02 3.89 -11.20
N ILE A 50 -23.17 4.57 -11.25
CA ILE A 50 -24.25 4.29 -12.20
C ILE A 50 -23.79 4.60 -13.63
N CYS A 51 -23.12 5.73 -13.83
CA CYS A 51 -22.56 6.11 -15.13
C CYS A 51 -21.53 5.09 -15.64
N LEU A 52 -20.65 4.61 -14.76
CA LEU A 52 -19.62 3.61 -15.06
C LEU A 52 -20.18 2.21 -15.36
N LYS A 53 -21.32 1.85 -14.76
CA LYS A 53 -21.91 0.50 -14.85
C LYS A 53 -22.49 0.15 -16.23
N LYS A 54 -22.65 1.12 -17.15
CA LYS A 54 -23.16 0.85 -18.51
C LYS A 54 -22.47 -0.38 -19.13
N GLU A 55 -23.26 -1.35 -19.58
CA GLU A 55 -22.77 -2.69 -19.98
C GLU A 55 -22.35 -2.78 -21.45
N ASN A 56 -22.88 -1.89 -22.30
CA ASN A 56 -22.72 -1.99 -23.75
C ASN A 56 -21.46 -1.28 -24.28
N GLU A 57 -20.71 -0.58 -23.43
CA GLU A 57 -19.55 0.21 -23.82
C GLU A 57 -18.46 0.18 -22.73
N LEU A 58 -17.21 0.46 -23.13
CA LEU A 58 -16.16 0.74 -22.16
C LEU A 58 -16.45 2.08 -21.47
N PRO A 59 -16.36 2.16 -20.14
CA PRO A 59 -16.54 3.42 -19.44
C PRO A 59 -15.42 4.40 -19.80
N SER A 60 -15.73 5.70 -19.74
CA SER A 60 -14.74 6.76 -19.93
C SER A 60 -13.53 6.56 -19.01
N LEU A 61 -12.35 6.51 -19.60
CA LEU A 61 -11.10 6.36 -18.86
C LEU A 61 -10.83 7.58 -17.97
N ASP A 62 -11.19 8.78 -18.44
CA ASP A 62 -11.05 10.01 -17.65
C ASP A 62 -12.00 10.02 -16.45
N LEU A 63 -13.20 9.45 -16.59
CA LEU A 63 -14.11 9.27 -15.46
C LEU A 63 -13.53 8.32 -14.41
N LEU A 64 -12.90 7.22 -14.82
CA LEU A 64 -12.22 6.30 -13.89
C LEU A 64 -11.04 6.99 -13.18
N ARG A 65 -10.21 7.74 -13.91
CA ARG A 65 -9.06 8.49 -13.36
C ARG A 65 -9.49 9.48 -12.29
N VAL A 66 -10.44 10.35 -12.63
CA VAL A 66 -10.89 11.38 -11.68
C VAL A 66 -11.62 10.76 -10.49
N SER A 67 -12.24 9.59 -10.64
CA SER A 67 -12.81 8.84 -9.52
C SER A 67 -11.72 8.37 -8.55
N ALA A 68 -10.61 7.84 -9.06
CA ALA A 68 -9.47 7.44 -8.23
C ALA A 68 -8.84 8.65 -7.53
N GLU A 69 -8.62 9.76 -8.25
CA GLU A 69 -8.10 11.00 -7.66
C GLU A 69 -9.02 11.58 -6.57
N LEU A 70 -10.35 11.52 -6.77
CA LEU A 70 -11.32 11.94 -5.78
C LEU A 70 -11.28 11.05 -4.54
N LEU A 71 -11.22 9.73 -4.70
CA LEU A 71 -11.11 8.79 -3.59
C LEU A 71 -9.83 8.98 -2.79
N SER A 72 -8.69 9.20 -3.47
CA SER A 72 -7.42 9.51 -2.82
C SER A 72 -7.47 10.81 -2.00
N LEU A 73 -8.13 11.85 -2.55
CA LEU A 73 -8.36 13.10 -1.82
C LEU A 73 -9.24 12.89 -0.58
N ILE A 74 -10.26 12.04 -0.68
CA ILE A 74 -11.16 11.71 0.43
C ILE A 74 -10.40 10.92 1.50
N GLU A 75 -9.61 9.92 1.13
CA GLU A 75 -8.76 9.14 2.05
C GLU A 75 -7.84 10.08 2.85
N GLY A 76 -7.11 10.95 2.14
CA GLY A 76 -6.16 11.87 2.76
C GLY A 76 -6.80 12.90 3.71
N LYS A 77 -8.07 13.25 3.50
CA LYS A 77 -8.81 14.20 4.35
C LYS A 77 -9.61 13.55 5.46
N ALA A 78 -10.13 12.34 5.26
CA ALA A 78 -10.97 11.67 6.24
C ALA A 78 -10.19 11.36 7.52
N GLY A 79 -8.89 11.04 7.41
CA GLY A 79 -7.96 10.78 8.51
C GLY A 79 -8.30 9.55 9.39
N VAL A 80 -9.57 9.14 9.40
CA VAL A 80 -10.15 8.05 10.18
C VAL A 80 -10.89 7.11 9.24
N PHE A 81 -10.70 5.81 9.43
CA PHE A 81 -11.36 4.74 8.70
C PHE A 81 -12.90 4.76 8.92
N ILE A 82 -13.68 5.03 7.86
CA ILE A 82 -15.16 5.04 7.87
C ILE A 82 -15.74 3.69 7.37
N GLY A 83 -14.87 2.71 7.10
CA GLY A 83 -15.12 1.59 6.19
C GLY A 83 -16.42 0.80 6.38
N LYS A 84 -16.82 0.46 7.62
CA LYS A 84 -18.01 -0.38 7.86
C LYS A 84 -19.30 0.21 7.27
N LYS A 85 -19.46 1.54 7.23
CA LYS A 85 -20.64 2.20 6.64
C LYS A 85 -20.61 2.25 5.12
N LEU A 86 -19.41 2.19 4.52
CA LEU A 86 -19.20 2.36 3.09
C LEU A 86 -19.29 1.03 2.32
N ILE A 87 -19.01 -0.10 2.97
CA ILE A 87 -19.08 -1.44 2.35
C ILE A 87 -20.47 -1.72 1.74
N GLN A 88 -21.54 -1.30 2.43
CA GLN A 88 -22.93 -1.57 2.02
C GLN A 88 -23.49 -0.55 1.01
N LYS A 89 -22.69 0.42 0.58
CA LYS A 89 -23.15 1.44 -0.36
C LYS A 89 -23.22 0.88 -1.78
N ASN A 90 -24.24 1.30 -2.53
CA ASN A 90 -24.45 0.85 -3.90
C ASN A 90 -23.26 1.20 -4.79
N TRP A 91 -22.69 2.40 -4.65
CA TRP A 91 -21.50 2.79 -5.39
C TRP A 91 -20.34 1.84 -5.17
N SER A 92 -20.04 1.46 -3.92
CA SER A 92 -18.94 0.54 -3.58
C SER A 92 -19.07 -0.81 -4.29
N ILE A 93 -20.29 -1.35 -4.33
CA ILE A 93 -20.60 -2.60 -5.02
C ILE A 93 -20.46 -2.43 -6.54
N ASN A 94 -21.00 -1.34 -7.09
CA ASN A 94 -20.96 -1.06 -8.52
C ASN A 94 -19.53 -0.85 -9.03
N PHE A 95 -18.67 -0.15 -8.27
CA PHE A 95 -17.26 -0.01 -8.61
C PHE A 95 -16.56 -1.36 -8.67
N ARG A 96 -16.80 -2.25 -7.71
CA ARG A 96 -16.25 -3.61 -7.73
C ARG A 96 -16.66 -4.37 -9.00
N ILE A 97 -17.94 -4.32 -9.36
CA ILE A 97 -18.48 -4.97 -10.56
C ILE A 97 -17.80 -4.41 -11.82
N VAL A 98 -17.68 -3.08 -11.93
CA VAL A 98 -17.05 -2.41 -13.08
C VAL A 98 -15.59 -2.82 -13.20
N ILE A 99 -14.81 -2.73 -12.11
CA ILE A 99 -13.40 -3.08 -12.11
C ILE A 99 -13.21 -4.54 -12.50
N ARG A 100 -13.95 -5.46 -11.87
CA ARG A 100 -13.90 -6.89 -12.19
C ARG A 100 -14.17 -7.14 -13.68
N ARG A 101 -15.25 -6.57 -14.22
CA ARG A 101 -15.62 -6.71 -15.63
C ARG A 101 -14.48 -6.25 -16.55
N LEU A 102 -13.85 -5.12 -16.23
CA LEU A 102 -12.77 -4.57 -17.05
C LEU A 102 -11.48 -5.39 -16.94
N LEU A 103 -11.12 -5.87 -15.74
CA LEU A 103 -10.00 -6.78 -15.54
C LEU A 103 -10.18 -8.12 -16.27
N GLN A 104 -11.43 -8.56 -16.47
CA GLN A 104 -11.76 -9.76 -17.24
C GLN A 104 -11.91 -9.52 -18.74
N THR A 105 -11.90 -8.26 -19.20
CA THR A 105 -12.05 -7.92 -20.62
C THR A 105 -10.74 -8.20 -21.36
N PRO A 106 -10.67 -9.15 -22.31
CA PRO A 106 -9.39 -9.56 -22.91
C PRO A 106 -8.60 -8.43 -23.55
N ALA A 107 -9.28 -7.47 -24.20
CA ALA A 107 -8.63 -6.31 -24.82
C ALA A 107 -7.87 -5.44 -23.80
N ILE A 108 -8.30 -5.41 -22.54
CA ILE A 108 -7.64 -4.69 -21.44
C ILE A 108 -6.61 -5.60 -20.76
N ALA A 109 -7.01 -6.82 -20.42
CA ALA A 109 -6.19 -7.76 -19.65
C ALA A 109 -4.93 -8.24 -20.39
N GLN A 110 -5.01 -8.35 -21.72
CA GLN A 110 -3.91 -8.81 -22.59
C GLN A 110 -3.27 -7.66 -23.38
N ALA A 111 -3.58 -6.41 -23.03
CA ALA A 111 -2.99 -5.25 -23.70
C ALA A 111 -1.46 -5.35 -23.59
N THR A 112 -0.80 -5.49 -24.74
CA THR A 112 0.66 -5.53 -24.79
C THR A 112 1.20 -4.20 -24.28
N PRO A 113 2.24 -4.16 -23.44
CA PRO A 113 2.89 -2.92 -23.06
C PRO A 113 3.42 -2.25 -24.33
N SER A 114 2.66 -1.28 -24.83
CA SER A 114 3.01 -0.51 -26.01
C SER A 114 3.72 0.76 -25.55
N THR A 115 4.91 1.00 -26.08
CA THR A 115 5.63 2.26 -25.93
C THR A 115 4.94 3.43 -26.64
N SER A 116 3.98 3.15 -27.53
CA SER A 116 3.12 4.18 -28.10
C SER A 116 2.06 4.59 -27.08
N LYS A 117 1.95 5.89 -26.82
CA LYS A 117 0.87 6.48 -25.99
C LYS A 117 -0.54 6.16 -26.51
N GLU A 118 -0.67 5.50 -27.66
CA GLU A 118 -1.92 5.34 -28.41
C GLU A 118 -2.61 3.97 -28.21
N ALA A 119 -2.00 3.00 -27.53
CA ALA A 119 -2.70 1.75 -27.20
C ALA A 119 -3.74 1.98 -26.09
N PHE A 120 -4.92 2.46 -26.48
CA PHE A 120 -6.04 2.85 -25.61
C PHE A 120 -6.37 1.82 -24.51
N PRO A 121 -6.40 0.49 -24.76
CA PRO A 121 -6.74 -0.48 -23.71
C PRO A 121 -5.68 -0.63 -22.61
N GLY A 122 -4.40 -0.45 -22.95
CA GLY A 122 -3.30 -0.59 -21.99
C GLY A 122 -3.29 0.48 -20.91
N GLN A 123 -3.96 1.62 -21.14
CA GLN A 123 -4.07 2.69 -20.16
C GLN A 123 -5.10 2.41 -19.06
N TYR A 124 -6.00 1.44 -19.24
CA TYR A 124 -7.00 1.09 -18.23
C TYR A 124 -6.37 0.39 -17.03
N LEU A 125 -5.45 -0.56 -17.24
CA LEU A 125 -4.93 -1.39 -16.16
C LEU A 125 -4.34 -0.57 -15.00
N PRO A 126 -3.40 0.38 -15.22
CA PRO A 126 -2.88 1.19 -14.11
C PRO A 126 -3.98 1.94 -13.35
N VAL A 127 -4.96 2.49 -14.07
CA VAL A 127 -6.09 3.23 -13.48
C VAL A 127 -7.00 2.31 -12.67
N LEU A 128 -7.22 1.07 -13.12
CA LEU A 128 -8.03 0.09 -12.40
C LEU A 128 -7.36 -0.37 -11.10
N PHE A 129 -6.04 -0.54 -11.09
CA PHE A 129 -5.30 -0.85 -9.87
C PHE A 129 -5.30 0.34 -8.90
N GLU A 130 -5.05 1.56 -9.39
CA GLU A 130 -5.11 2.77 -8.58
C GLU A 130 -6.51 2.93 -7.96
N LEU A 131 -7.56 2.79 -8.76
CA LEU A 131 -8.93 2.86 -8.27
C LEU A 131 -9.23 1.77 -7.23
N SER A 132 -8.72 0.54 -7.43
CA SER A 132 -8.89 -0.56 -6.48
C SER A 132 -8.19 -0.29 -5.15
N ASP A 133 -6.98 0.27 -5.21
CA ASP A 133 -6.16 0.65 -4.04
C ASP A 133 -6.86 1.72 -3.20
N GLU A 134 -7.35 2.78 -3.85
CA GLU A 134 -8.06 3.87 -3.16
C GLU A 134 -9.39 3.40 -2.57
N LEU A 135 -10.13 2.53 -3.28
CA LEU A 135 -11.37 1.94 -2.77
C LEU A 135 -11.12 1.07 -1.54
N VAL A 136 -10.16 0.14 -1.59
CA VAL A 136 -9.90 -0.74 -0.44
C VAL A 136 -9.28 0.03 0.73
N SER A 137 -8.50 1.08 0.47
CA SER A 137 -7.95 1.92 1.54
C SER A 137 -9.04 2.71 2.27
N LEU A 138 -10.05 3.20 1.55
CA LEU A 138 -11.18 3.93 2.14
C LEU A 138 -12.23 3.00 2.80
N ILE A 139 -12.55 1.87 2.15
CA ILE A 139 -13.65 0.96 2.55
C ILE A 139 -13.15 -0.14 3.50
N GLY A 140 -11.90 -0.59 3.33
CA GLY A 140 -11.27 -1.68 4.08
C GLY A 140 -11.38 -3.04 3.41
N SER A 141 -10.55 -3.97 3.88
CA SER A 141 -10.41 -5.34 3.36
C SER A 141 -11.72 -6.15 3.33
N ASN A 142 -12.68 -5.86 4.20
CA ASN A 142 -14.00 -6.50 4.18
C ASN A 142 -14.80 -6.22 2.89
N TRP A 143 -14.38 -5.25 2.07
CA TRP A 143 -14.94 -5.03 0.73
C TRP A 143 -14.86 -6.28 -0.16
N PHE A 144 -13.89 -7.16 0.08
CA PHE A 144 -13.71 -8.41 -0.64
C PHE A 144 -14.60 -9.57 -0.16
N GLU A 145 -15.16 -9.49 1.05
CA GLU A 145 -15.93 -10.58 1.68
C GLU A 145 -17.10 -11.06 0.80
N SER A 146 -17.79 -10.10 0.17
CA SER A 146 -18.92 -10.39 -0.73
C SER A 146 -18.53 -10.85 -2.15
N ASP A 147 -17.25 -10.78 -2.53
CA ASP A 147 -16.75 -11.28 -3.81
C ASP A 147 -15.29 -11.75 -3.72
N PRO A 148 -15.04 -12.92 -3.10
CA PRO A 148 -13.66 -13.40 -2.92
C PRO A 148 -12.96 -13.77 -4.23
N ASP A 149 -13.71 -14.10 -5.29
CA ASP A 149 -13.12 -14.37 -6.62
C ASP A 149 -12.53 -13.10 -7.24
N PHE A 150 -13.12 -11.94 -6.97
CA PHE A 150 -12.53 -10.66 -7.35
C PHE A 150 -11.20 -10.38 -6.63
N LEU A 151 -11.10 -10.70 -5.33
CA LEU A 151 -9.83 -10.59 -4.59
C LEU A 151 -8.74 -11.48 -5.21
N LEU A 152 -9.08 -12.73 -5.56
CA LEU A 152 -8.14 -13.64 -6.22
C LEU A 152 -7.71 -13.15 -7.59
N LEU A 153 -8.64 -12.63 -8.40
CA LEU A 153 -8.32 -12.02 -9.69
C LEU A 153 -7.38 -10.81 -9.52
N LEU A 154 -7.75 -9.88 -8.64
CA LEU A 154 -7.00 -8.64 -8.43
C LEU A 154 -5.59 -8.93 -7.88
N SER A 155 -5.47 -9.86 -6.93
CA SER A 155 -4.17 -10.25 -6.38
C SER A 155 -3.28 -10.95 -7.41
N ALA A 156 -3.81 -11.89 -8.20
CA ALA A 156 -3.05 -12.55 -9.24
C ALA A 156 -2.54 -11.57 -10.31
N MET A 157 -3.40 -10.66 -10.78
CA MET A 157 -2.99 -9.66 -11.76
C MET A 157 -2.01 -8.65 -11.15
N SER A 158 -2.23 -8.20 -9.91
CA SER A 158 -1.31 -7.30 -9.20
C SER A 158 0.06 -7.95 -8.99
N SER A 159 0.14 -9.27 -8.74
CA SER A 159 1.41 -10.00 -8.61
C SER A 159 2.22 -9.98 -9.92
N ILE A 160 1.56 -10.15 -11.07
CA ILE A 160 2.21 -10.02 -12.39
C ILE A 160 2.76 -8.60 -12.55
N ARG A 161 1.96 -7.58 -12.22
CA ARG A 161 2.40 -6.17 -12.31
C ARG A 161 3.53 -5.83 -11.33
N LEU A 162 3.53 -6.41 -10.14
CA LEU A 162 4.62 -6.25 -9.18
C LEU A 162 5.94 -6.80 -9.74
N ARG A 163 5.90 -7.90 -10.48
CA ARG A 163 7.08 -8.38 -11.21
C ARG A 163 7.54 -7.36 -12.24
N GLU A 164 6.64 -6.74 -13.00
CA GLU A 164 7.00 -5.66 -13.95
C GLU A 164 7.61 -4.43 -13.26
N VAL A 165 7.15 -4.07 -12.06
CA VAL A 165 7.76 -3.04 -11.20
C VAL A 165 9.23 -3.36 -10.95
N PHE A 166 9.54 -4.60 -10.54
CA PHE A 166 10.92 -5.02 -10.28
C PHE A 166 11.79 -5.10 -11.55
N HIS A 167 11.18 -5.26 -12.73
CA HIS A 167 11.87 -5.15 -14.01
C HIS A 167 11.94 -3.71 -14.54
N LYS A 168 11.48 -2.70 -13.76
CA LYS A 168 11.45 -1.28 -14.13
C LYS A 168 10.65 -1.01 -15.40
N GLN A 169 9.60 -1.80 -15.63
CA GLN A 169 8.71 -1.67 -16.79
C GLN A 169 7.49 -0.79 -16.50
N THR A 170 7.36 -0.31 -15.26
CA THR A 170 6.23 0.50 -14.78
C THR A 170 6.73 1.80 -14.15
N SER A 171 5.81 2.72 -13.85
CA SER A 171 6.12 3.93 -13.11
C SER A 171 6.36 3.65 -11.61
N ILE A 172 7.07 4.57 -10.92
CA ILE A 172 7.21 4.55 -9.46
C ILE A 172 5.83 4.68 -8.77
N LYS A 173 4.90 5.44 -9.35
CA LYS A 173 3.54 5.55 -8.84
C LYS A 173 2.85 4.18 -8.79
N GLU A 174 2.98 3.39 -9.85
CA GLU A 174 2.44 2.01 -9.88
C GLU A 174 3.09 1.11 -8.80
N ALA A 175 4.38 1.30 -8.50
CA ALA A 175 5.05 0.54 -7.44
C ALA A 175 4.35 0.73 -6.08
N PHE A 176 3.97 1.96 -5.72
CA PHE A 176 3.22 2.26 -4.49
C PHE A 176 1.82 1.65 -4.48
N VAL A 177 1.10 1.73 -5.60
CA VAL A 177 -0.22 1.11 -5.74
C VAL A 177 -0.12 -0.40 -5.51
N HIS A 178 0.80 -1.07 -6.18
CA HIS A 178 0.97 -2.53 -6.05
C HIS A 178 1.48 -2.92 -4.66
N GLY A 179 2.37 -2.14 -4.05
CA GLY A 179 2.81 -2.32 -2.68
C GLY A 179 1.67 -2.27 -1.66
N ARG A 180 0.84 -1.22 -1.71
CA ARG A 180 -0.34 -1.07 -0.85
C ARG A 180 -1.36 -2.17 -1.06
N LEU A 181 -1.68 -2.50 -2.31
CA LEU A 181 -2.58 -3.60 -2.64
C LEU A 181 -2.10 -4.93 -2.04
N HIS A 182 -0.80 -5.23 -2.12
CA HIS A 182 -0.24 -6.45 -1.51
C HIS A 182 -0.32 -6.44 0.02
N CYS A 183 -0.19 -5.27 0.68
CA CYS A 183 -0.47 -5.15 2.12
C CYS A 183 -1.94 -5.49 2.43
N HIS A 184 -2.89 -5.01 1.62
CA HIS A 184 -4.31 -5.31 1.79
C HIS A 184 -4.62 -6.79 1.56
N PHE A 185 -4.00 -7.41 0.55
CA PHE A 185 -4.15 -8.84 0.27
C PHE A 185 -3.58 -9.71 1.40
N ALA A 186 -2.41 -9.36 1.92
CA ALA A 186 -1.80 -10.07 3.04
C ALA A 186 -2.72 -10.05 4.28
N ARG A 187 -3.33 -8.91 4.60
CA ARG A 187 -4.33 -8.78 5.67
C ARG A 187 -5.60 -9.59 5.41
N CYS A 188 -6.03 -9.75 4.16
CA CYS A 188 -7.20 -10.58 3.84
C CYS A 188 -6.94 -12.07 4.13
N GLY A 189 -5.68 -12.51 4.07
CA GLY A 189 -5.30 -13.88 4.44
C GLY A 189 -5.34 -14.16 5.94
N GLU A 190 -5.39 -13.13 6.79
CA GLU A 190 -5.43 -13.25 8.26
C GLU A 190 -6.86 -13.44 8.79
N TYR A 191 -7.86 -12.87 8.11
CA TYR A 191 -9.24 -12.91 8.58
C TYR A 191 -9.96 -14.15 8.05
N ASP A 192 -10.15 -15.15 8.92
CA ASP A 192 -10.93 -16.38 8.64
C ASP A 192 -12.33 -16.09 8.05
N ASN A 193 -12.90 -14.92 8.35
CA ASN A 193 -14.23 -14.52 7.89
C ASN A 193 -14.27 -14.04 6.43
N ILE A 194 -13.13 -13.74 5.80
CA ILE A 194 -13.09 -13.16 4.45
C ILE A 194 -13.02 -14.24 3.37
N LEU A 195 -12.25 -15.31 3.60
CA LEU A 195 -11.97 -16.33 2.59
C LEU A 195 -12.27 -17.75 3.11
N PRO A 196 -13.06 -18.54 2.38
CA PRO A 196 -13.07 -19.99 2.54
C PRO A 196 -11.67 -20.60 2.32
N ASP A 197 -11.38 -21.73 2.97
CA ASP A 197 -10.05 -22.37 3.00
C ASP A 197 -9.41 -22.60 1.62
N ASP A 198 -10.21 -23.01 0.62
CA ASP A 198 -9.74 -23.26 -0.75
C ASP A 198 -9.26 -21.97 -1.42
N ARG A 199 -10.00 -20.87 -1.23
CA ARG A 199 -9.65 -19.55 -1.75
C ARG A 199 -8.51 -18.90 -0.96
N ALA A 200 -8.48 -19.07 0.37
CA ALA A 200 -7.36 -18.65 1.21
C ALA A 200 -6.05 -19.30 0.75
N THR A 201 -6.10 -20.61 0.43
CA THR A 201 -4.93 -21.35 -0.11
C THR A 201 -4.44 -20.75 -1.43
N LEU A 202 -5.34 -20.36 -2.33
CA LEU A 202 -4.98 -19.72 -3.60
C LEU A 202 -4.32 -18.35 -3.37
N LEU A 203 -4.89 -17.52 -2.50
CA LEU A 203 -4.31 -16.22 -2.16
C LEU A 203 -2.91 -16.38 -1.56
N CYS A 204 -2.72 -17.31 -0.62
CA CYS A 204 -1.41 -17.58 -0.01
C CYS A 204 -0.34 -17.98 -1.04
N ARG A 205 -0.71 -18.73 -2.10
CA ARG A 205 0.21 -19.06 -3.20
C ARG A 205 0.63 -17.81 -3.96
N THR A 206 -0.32 -16.95 -4.33
CA THR A 206 -0.03 -15.67 -5.00
C THR A 206 0.87 -14.78 -4.15
N LEU A 207 0.58 -14.64 -2.86
CA LEU A 207 1.39 -13.83 -1.94
C LEU A 207 2.81 -14.39 -1.77
N ARG A 208 2.94 -15.72 -1.69
CA ARG A 208 4.25 -16.38 -1.64
C ARG A 208 5.07 -16.10 -2.89
N GLU A 209 4.47 -16.16 -4.08
CA GLU A 209 5.16 -15.81 -5.33
C GLU A 209 5.61 -14.34 -5.34
N SER A 210 4.72 -13.41 -4.96
CA SER A 210 5.08 -11.99 -4.81
C SER A 210 6.22 -11.76 -3.82
N ALA A 211 6.21 -12.47 -2.69
CA ALA A 211 7.26 -12.39 -1.69
C ALA A 211 8.60 -12.94 -2.21
N ILE A 212 8.59 -14.04 -2.97
CA ILE A 212 9.80 -14.56 -3.64
C ILE A 212 10.38 -13.51 -4.60
N TYR A 213 9.57 -12.91 -5.48
CA TYR A 213 10.06 -11.88 -6.40
C TYR A 213 10.61 -10.65 -5.67
N THR A 214 9.97 -10.27 -4.55
CA THR A 214 10.43 -9.15 -3.71
C THR A 214 11.79 -9.47 -3.09
N CYS A 215 11.94 -10.66 -2.50
CA CYS A 215 13.20 -11.11 -1.95
C CYS A 215 14.31 -11.21 -3.02
N GLU A 216 14.01 -11.79 -4.18
CA GLU A 216 14.94 -11.89 -5.29
C GLU A 216 15.44 -10.50 -5.72
N TYR A 217 14.52 -9.53 -5.88
CA TYR A 217 14.88 -8.15 -6.19
C TYR A 217 15.76 -7.51 -5.10
N TYR A 218 15.45 -7.74 -3.83
CA TYR A 218 16.19 -7.17 -2.69
C TYR A 218 17.62 -7.72 -2.60
N HIS A 219 17.80 -9.02 -2.85
CA HIS A 219 19.11 -9.67 -2.85
C HIS A 219 19.96 -9.25 -4.04
N ASN A 220 19.38 -9.15 -5.23
CA ASN A 220 20.13 -8.87 -6.47
C ASN A 220 20.33 -7.38 -6.76
N SER A 221 19.79 -6.48 -5.91
CA SER A 221 19.93 -5.04 -6.11
C SER A 221 21.21 -4.48 -5.48
N GLU A 222 22.07 -3.93 -6.33
CA GLU A 222 23.30 -3.20 -5.98
C GLU A 222 23.17 -1.69 -6.24
N GLU A 223 21.98 -1.23 -6.65
CA GLU A 223 21.71 0.17 -6.96
C GLU A 223 21.40 0.98 -5.69
N ASN A 224 21.68 2.28 -5.71
CA ASN A 224 21.36 3.20 -4.61
C ASN A 224 20.73 4.51 -5.10
N SER A 225 19.98 4.46 -6.22
CA SER A 225 19.26 5.61 -6.76
C SER A 225 17.99 5.90 -5.96
N ASP A 226 17.50 7.15 -6.01
CA ASP A 226 16.26 7.52 -5.32
C ASP A 226 15.04 6.73 -5.83
N ASP A 227 15.01 6.42 -7.14
CA ASP A 227 13.93 5.64 -7.72
C ASP A 227 13.99 4.19 -7.24
N TRP A 228 15.19 3.59 -7.15
CA TRP A 228 15.35 2.29 -6.52
C TRP A 228 14.90 2.31 -5.06
N LYS A 229 15.31 3.30 -4.25
CA LYS A 229 14.87 3.45 -2.85
C LYS A 229 13.35 3.56 -2.76
N LYS A 230 12.69 4.30 -3.66
CA LYS A 230 11.22 4.41 -3.71
C LYS A 230 10.54 3.08 -4.02
N VAL A 231 11.11 2.27 -4.91
CA VAL A 231 10.61 0.89 -5.15
C VAL A 231 10.72 0.07 -3.87
N ILE A 232 11.88 0.08 -3.20
CA ILE A 232 12.06 -0.61 -1.92
C ILE A 232 11.01 -0.15 -0.90
N ILE A 233 10.87 1.16 -0.69
CA ILE A 233 9.88 1.74 0.24
C ILE A 233 8.47 1.24 -0.07
N SER A 234 8.10 1.21 -1.36
CA SER A 234 6.76 0.80 -1.78
C SER A 234 6.42 -0.65 -1.45
N THR A 235 7.41 -1.56 -1.46
CA THR A 235 7.19 -3.01 -1.27
C THR A 235 7.63 -3.53 0.09
N PHE A 236 8.38 -2.75 0.86
CA PHE A 236 8.96 -3.18 2.14
C PHE A 236 7.91 -3.62 3.15
N GLN A 237 6.84 -2.82 3.30
CA GLN A 237 5.78 -3.11 4.26
C GLN A 237 5.07 -4.43 3.95
N PHE A 238 4.83 -4.74 2.67
CA PHE A 238 4.25 -6.02 2.26
C PHE A 238 5.10 -7.19 2.75
N LEU A 239 6.40 -7.17 2.50
CA LEU A 239 7.28 -8.26 2.91
C LEU A 239 7.34 -8.41 4.44
N CYS A 240 7.36 -7.29 5.18
CA CYS A 240 7.30 -7.34 6.64
C CYS A 240 5.96 -7.94 7.14
N ILE A 241 4.82 -7.53 6.60
CA ILE A 241 3.51 -8.13 6.94
C ILE A 241 3.52 -9.64 6.65
N TYR A 242 4.08 -10.04 5.51
CA TYR A 242 4.18 -11.44 5.15
C TYR A 242 5.05 -12.25 6.13
N ILE A 243 6.16 -11.68 6.60
CA ILE A 243 7.04 -12.30 7.59
C ILE A 243 6.36 -12.40 8.97
N ASP A 244 5.69 -11.34 9.40
CA ASP A 244 4.98 -11.24 10.70
C ASP A 244 3.94 -12.36 10.86
N PHE A 245 3.28 -12.76 9.77
CA PHE A 245 2.35 -13.90 9.74
C PHE A 245 3.02 -15.28 9.63
N GLY A 246 4.34 -15.36 9.79
CA GLY A 246 5.10 -16.61 9.67
C GLY A 246 5.39 -17.02 8.23
N GLY A 247 5.11 -16.18 7.22
CA GLY A 247 5.37 -16.48 5.81
C GLY A 247 6.84 -16.79 5.49
N LEU A 248 7.76 -16.35 6.36
CA LEU A 248 9.20 -16.61 6.26
C LEU A 248 9.54 -18.09 6.05
N VAL A 249 8.86 -19.02 6.73
CA VAL A 249 9.16 -20.46 6.63
C VAL A 249 8.78 -21.07 5.28
N THR A 250 7.96 -20.37 4.49
CA THR A 250 7.50 -20.85 3.18
C THR A 250 8.41 -20.41 2.03
N LEU A 251 9.34 -19.49 2.30
CA LEU A 251 10.24 -18.91 1.31
C LEU A 251 11.47 -19.82 1.06
N PRO A 252 12.03 -19.80 -0.16
CA PRO A 252 13.26 -20.53 -0.48
C PRO A 252 14.44 -20.12 0.41
N SER A 253 15.23 -21.11 0.86
CA SER A 253 16.34 -20.88 1.81
C SER A 253 17.43 -19.95 1.29
N GLU A 254 17.62 -19.91 -0.04
CA GLU A 254 18.56 -19.01 -0.71
C GLU A 254 18.27 -17.53 -0.44
N TYR A 255 16.99 -17.18 -0.23
CA TYR A 255 16.58 -15.82 0.07
C TYR A 255 16.41 -15.53 1.56
N THR A 256 16.18 -16.56 2.40
CA THR A 256 15.92 -16.36 3.83
C THR A 256 17.18 -16.34 4.69
N LYS A 257 18.25 -17.02 4.29
CA LYS A 257 19.46 -17.19 5.12
C LYS A 257 20.09 -15.88 5.61
N ASN A 258 20.14 -14.86 4.76
CA ASN A 258 20.70 -13.55 5.14
C ASN A 258 19.64 -12.43 5.07
N LEU A 259 18.35 -12.78 5.13
CA LEU A 259 17.28 -11.81 4.91
C LEU A 259 17.30 -10.68 5.94
N GLY A 260 17.62 -10.98 7.21
CA GLY A 260 17.72 -9.97 8.26
C GLY A 260 18.76 -8.89 7.94
N GLU A 261 19.93 -9.29 7.47
CA GLU A 261 21.00 -8.36 7.05
C GLU A 261 20.58 -7.54 5.83
N VAL A 262 19.95 -8.17 4.84
CA VAL A 262 19.46 -7.48 3.64
C VAL A 262 18.40 -6.44 3.99
N LEU A 263 17.41 -6.79 4.81
CA LEU A 263 16.36 -5.85 5.22
C LEU A 263 16.91 -4.69 6.06
N LEU A 264 17.86 -4.96 6.96
CA LEU A 264 18.55 -3.91 7.72
C LEU A 264 19.25 -2.92 6.78
N ARG A 265 20.07 -3.43 5.86
CA ARG A 265 20.80 -2.61 4.88
C ARG A 265 19.83 -1.73 4.09
N LEU A 266 18.79 -2.34 3.52
CA LEU A 266 17.79 -1.63 2.71
C LEU A 266 17.02 -0.58 3.51
N ALA A 267 16.58 -0.91 4.72
CA ALA A 267 15.84 0.02 5.56
C ALA A 267 16.68 1.27 5.90
N VAL A 268 17.95 1.06 6.26
CA VAL A 268 18.91 2.14 6.55
C VAL A 268 19.17 3.00 5.32
N SER A 269 19.37 2.39 4.14
CA SER A 269 19.58 3.14 2.89
C SER A 269 18.37 4.00 2.50
N CYS A 270 17.16 3.64 2.93
CA CYS A 270 15.93 4.38 2.63
C CYS A 270 15.64 5.54 3.60
N CYS A 271 16.33 5.63 4.75
CA CYS A 271 16.04 6.59 5.82
C CYS A 271 16.09 8.06 5.39
N GLU A 272 16.89 8.38 4.37
CA GLU A 272 16.99 9.73 3.81
C GLU A 272 15.69 10.18 3.10
N ILE A 273 14.87 9.22 2.65
CA ILE A 273 13.61 9.45 1.93
C ILE A 273 12.41 9.13 2.82
N SER A 274 12.45 8.03 3.55
CA SER A 274 11.33 7.57 4.38
C SER A 274 11.80 6.67 5.53
N LEU A 275 11.20 6.85 6.70
CA LEU A 275 11.41 6.00 7.87
C LEU A 275 10.51 4.76 7.89
N VAL A 276 9.58 4.63 6.94
CA VAL A 276 8.62 3.52 6.88
C VAL A 276 9.31 2.14 6.87
N PRO A 277 10.39 1.90 6.09
CA PRO A 277 11.11 0.64 6.15
C PRO A 277 11.70 0.31 7.53
N LEU A 278 12.26 1.29 8.24
CA LEU A 278 12.76 1.08 9.61
C LEU A 278 11.64 0.78 10.58
N GLU A 279 10.49 1.46 10.47
CA GLU A 279 9.32 1.16 11.29
C GLU A 279 8.81 -0.27 11.05
N CYS A 280 8.76 -0.70 9.78
CA CYS A 280 8.36 -2.06 9.43
C CYS A 280 9.37 -3.09 9.92
N LEU A 281 10.67 -2.81 9.77
CA LEU A 281 11.75 -3.66 10.28
C LEU A 281 11.67 -3.83 11.79
N ALA A 282 11.42 -2.73 12.53
CA ALA A 282 11.28 -2.75 13.98
C ALA A 282 10.19 -3.71 14.46
N LYS A 283 9.08 -3.82 13.72
CA LYS A 283 7.96 -4.71 14.05
C LYS A 283 8.31 -6.18 13.91
N VAL A 284 9.12 -6.55 12.92
CA VAL A 284 9.46 -7.94 12.60
C VAL A 284 10.86 -8.36 13.03
N ILE A 285 11.60 -7.49 13.74
CA ILE A 285 13.02 -7.68 14.02
C ILE A 285 13.30 -9.02 14.73
N CYS A 286 12.43 -9.45 15.63
CA CYS A 286 12.56 -10.69 16.38
C CYS A 286 12.30 -11.95 15.56
N GLU A 287 11.64 -11.83 14.40
CA GLU A 287 11.34 -12.93 13.48
C GLU A 287 12.46 -13.15 12.45
N LEU A 288 13.39 -12.19 12.33
CA LEU A 288 14.42 -12.22 11.29
C LEU A 288 15.60 -13.10 11.68
N PRO A 289 16.05 -13.98 10.76
CA PRO A 289 17.17 -14.85 11.02
C PRO A 289 18.50 -14.11 10.82
N PHE A 290 19.52 -14.52 11.58
CA PHE A 290 20.91 -14.10 11.39
C PHE A 290 21.16 -12.58 11.39
N LEU A 291 20.43 -11.82 12.20
CA LEU A 291 20.69 -10.40 12.37
C LEU A 291 22.11 -10.14 12.95
N PRO A 292 22.90 -9.24 12.35
CA PRO A 292 24.21 -8.86 12.88
C PRO A 292 24.14 -8.36 14.32
N SER A 293 25.20 -8.58 15.11
CA SER A 293 25.27 -8.04 16.48
C SER A 293 25.25 -6.50 16.53
N THR A 294 25.58 -5.84 15.42
CA THR A 294 25.56 -4.38 15.25
C THR A 294 24.21 -3.82 14.82
N THR A 295 23.16 -4.65 14.71
CA THR A 295 21.86 -4.23 14.15
C THR A 295 21.27 -3.02 14.87
N LEU A 296 21.19 -3.06 16.21
CA LEU A 296 20.58 -1.98 16.98
C LEU A 296 21.41 -0.71 16.98
N ASP A 297 22.74 -0.84 16.93
CA ASP A 297 23.66 0.29 16.75
C ASP A 297 23.42 0.95 15.38
N THR A 298 23.33 0.14 14.34
CA THR A 298 23.08 0.60 12.97
C THR A 298 21.75 1.36 12.87
N ILE A 299 20.68 0.82 13.48
CA ILE A 299 19.36 1.49 13.49
C ILE A 299 19.43 2.80 14.29
N THR A 300 20.06 2.78 15.46
CA THR A 300 20.18 3.93 16.36
C THR A 300 20.98 5.06 15.71
N ASP A 301 22.10 4.74 15.05
CA ASP A 301 22.93 5.70 14.33
C ASP A 301 22.19 6.26 13.11
N ALA A 302 21.49 5.42 12.35
CA ALA A 302 20.67 5.87 11.22
C ALA A 302 19.58 6.85 11.69
N LEU A 303 18.83 6.49 12.75
CA LEU A 303 17.80 7.35 13.33
C LEU A 303 18.38 8.67 13.84
N ARG A 304 19.54 8.65 14.51
CA ARG A 304 20.21 9.86 14.95
C ARG A 304 20.58 10.78 13.79
N GLN A 305 21.05 10.22 12.67
CA GLN A 305 21.45 11.00 11.49
C GLN A 305 20.26 11.64 10.78
N CYS A 306 19.11 10.96 10.71
CA CYS A 306 17.92 11.47 10.02
C CYS A 306 16.94 12.22 10.93
N ASN A 307 17.11 12.16 12.26
CA ASN A 307 16.24 12.83 13.22
C ASN A 307 16.24 14.35 13.04
N ASN A 308 15.05 14.92 12.94
CA ASN A 308 14.80 16.35 12.86
C ASN A 308 13.39 16.67 13.38
N LYS A 309 13.06 17.96 13.54
CA LYS A 309 11.77 18.39 14.10
C LYS A 309 10.53 17.88 13.35
N THR A 310 10.65 17.48 12.09
CA THR A 310 9.51 17.04 11.27
C THR A 310 9.22 15.55 11.38
N ASN A 311 10.18 14.73 11.83
CA ASN A 311 10.04 13.27 11.94
C ASN A 311 10.28 12.75 13.37
N GLU A 312 10.38 13.64 14.37
CA GLU A 312 10.66 13.27 15.76
C GLU A 312 9.67 12.24 16.31
N GLU A 313 8.36 12.40 16.03
CA GLU A 313 7.33 11.44 16.45
C GLU A 313 7.50 10.05 15.80
N ASP A 314 7.95 10.01 14.55
CA ASP A 314 8.23 8.75 13.85
C ASP A 314 9.45 8.05 14.46
N VAL A 315 10.51 8.80 14.76
CA VAL A 315 11.71 8.28 15.42
C VAL A 315 11.35 7.70 16.79
N VAL A 316 10.57 8.42 17.60
CA VAL A 316 10.10 7.94 18.90
C VAL A 316 9.27 6.67 18.74
N ARG A 317 8.35 6.61 17.78
CA ARG A 317 7.52 5.43 17.51
C ARG A 317 8.35 4.20 17.14
N ILE A 318 9.40 4.38 16.33
CA ILE A 318 10.32 3.29 15.95
C ILE A 318 11.08 2.78 17.17
N LEU A 319 11.63 3.68 17.99
CA LEU A 319 12.38 3.32 19.20
C LEU A 319 11.49 2.63 20.24
N ASP A 320 10.27 3.14 20.46
CA ASP A 320 9.30 2.51 21.35
C ASP A 320 8.90 1.11 20.82
N THR A 321 8.72 0.95 19.50
CA THR A 321 8.43 -0.36 18.89
C THR A 321 9.58 -1.35 19.10
N LEU A 322 10.82 -0.93 18.86
CA LEU A 322 12.01 -1.75 19.13
C LEU A 322 12.09 -2.14 20.60
N HIS A 323 11.83 -1.20 21.50
CA HIS A 323 11.85 -1.45 22.94
C HIS A 323 10.83 -2.52 23.34
N VAL A 324 9.59 -2.42 22.85
CA VAL A 324 8.52 -3.39 23.12
C VAL A 324 8.87 -4.77 22.55
N GLN A 325 9.31 -4.85 21.29
CA GLN A 325 9.64 -6.11 20.63
C GLN A 325 10.78 -6.85 21.34
N LEU A 326 11.80 -6.12 21.78
CA LEU A 326 12.97 -6.70 22.45
C LEU A 326 12.74 -7.04 23.93
N GLN A 327 11.80 -6.36 24.61
CA GLN A 327 11.38 -6.72 25.97
C GLN A 327 10.46 -7.95 25.99
N GLY A 328 9.54 -8.03 25.03
CA GLY A 328 8.54 -9.10 24.94
C GLY A 328 9.08 -10.43 24.42
N SER A 329 10.20 -10.42 23.69
CA SER A 329 10.81 -11.63 23.15
C SER A 329 11.36 -12.52 24.26
N VAL A 330 10.65 -13.62 24.55
CA VAL A 330 11.24 -14.79 25.22
C VAL A 330 12.47 -15.20 24.39
N PRO A 331 13.67 -15.38 24.97
CA PRO A 331 14.88 -15.66 24.21
C PRO A 331 14.79 -17.06 23.58
N ARG A 332 14.14 -17.15 22.42
CA ARG A 332 14.11 -18.37 21.58
C ARG A 332 15.22 -18.39 20.53
N GLY A 333 16.06 -17.36 20.46
CA GLY A 333 17.23 -17.30 19.60
C GLY A 333 18.38 -16.57 20.29
N LYS A 334 19.62 -16.90 19.91
CA LYS A 334 20.90 -16.41 20.46
C LYS A 334 21.17 -14.91 20.20
N TRP A 335 20.18 -14.05 20.39
CA TRP A 335 20.35 -12.61 20.36
C TRP A 335 20.49 -12.10 21.80
N CYS A 336 21.53 -11.32 22.08
CA CYS A 336 21.93 -10.92 23.43
C CYS A 336 21.33 -9.53 23.75
N PRO A 337 20.16 -9.42 24.42
CA PRO A 337 19.38 -8.17 24.41
C PRO A 337 19.92 -7.10 25.36
N ALA A 338 20.65 -7.48 26.41
CA ALA A 338 20.87 -6.62 27.56
C ALA A 338 21.68 -5.35 27.27
N ILE A 339 22.76 -5.45 26.47
CA ILE A 339 23.64 -4.29 26.20
C ILE A 339 23.01 -3.35 25.18
N SER A 340 22.29 -3.89 24.19
CA SER A 340 21.70 -3.09 23.11
C SER A 340 20.38 -2.41 23.50
N LEU A 341 19.61 -2.98 24.44
CA LEU A 341 18.43 -2.35 25.03
C LEU A 341 18.76 -1.04 25.76
N HIS A 342 19.92 -0.97 26.40
CA HIS A 342 20.36 0.24 27.09
C HIS A 342 20.51 1.40 26.10
N ARG A 343 21.12 1.17 24.93
CA ARG A 343 21.29 2.21 23.90
C ARG A 343 19.97 2.69 23.29
N VAL A 344 19.02 1.79 23.05
CA VAL A 344 17.67 2.16 22.61
C VAL A 344 16.99 3.03 23.67
N ALA A 345 17.08 2.63 24.94
CA ALA A 345 16.52 3.39 26.05
C ALA A 345 17.23 4.75 26.26
N GLU A 346 18.56 4.80 26.13
CA GLU A 346 19.35 6.03 26.19
C GLU A 346 18.96 6.99 25.08
N LEU A 347 18.89 6.55 23.83
CA LEU A 347 18.47 7.40 22.70
C LEU A 347 17.04 7.89 22.90
N LEU A 348 16.14 7.00 23.31
CA LEU A 348 14.75 7.35 23.61
C LEU A 348 14.65 8.40 24.73
N GLN A 349 15.43 8.25 25.80
CA GLN A 349 15.48 9.21 26.90
C GLN A 349 16.09 10.54 26.46
N GLN A 350 17.17 10.51 25.67
CA GLN A 350 17.83 11.69 25.12
C GLN A 350 16.85 12.52 24.27
N ILE A 351 16.14 11.87 23.33
CA ILE A 351 15.12 12.52 22.50
C ILE A 351 13.98 13.07 23.36
N LYS A 352 13.39 12.24 24.26
CA LYS A 352 12.30 12.68 25.16
C LYS A 352 12.71 13.82 26.10
N SER A 353 14.00 13.95 26.44
CA SER A 353 14.53 15.00 27.30
C SER A 353 14.85 16.32 26.58
N GLY A 354 14.76 16.37 25.24
CA GLY A 354 15.03 17.57 24.45
C GLY A 354 16.50 18.01 24.45
N GLN A 355 17.46 17.10 24.71
CA GLN A 355 18.88 17.43 24.56
C GLN A 355 19.19 17.72 23.08
N GLU A 356 19.43 19.00 22.77
CA GLU A 356 19.73 19.46 21.41
C GLU A 356 21.02 18.81 20.88
N TYR A 357 20.91 18.18 19.70
CA TYR A 357 22.06 17.70 18.93
C TYR A 357 22.83 18.89 18.37
N ALA A 358 23.86 19.32 19.09
CA ALA A 358 24.97 20.03 18.47
C ALA A 358 25.64 19.05 17.50
N LYS A 359 25.47 19.29 16.19
CA LYS A 359 26.25 18.62 15.13
C LYS A 359 27.73 18.67 15.52
N GLN A 360 28.35 17.52 15.76
CA GLN A 360 29.81 17.38 15.71
C GLN A 360 30.20 16.89 14.33
#